data_AF-A0A382A8F8-F1
#
_entry.id   AF-A0A382A8F8-F1
#
_cell.length_a   1.000
_cell.length_b   1.000
_cell.length_c   1.000
_cell.angle_alpha   90.00
_cell.angle_beta   90.00
_cell.angle_gamma   90.00
#
_symmetry.space_group_name_H-M   'P 1'
#
loop_
_entity.id
_entity.type
_entity.pdbx_description
1 polymer ?
#
loop_
_entity_poly.entity_id
_entity_poly.type
_entity_poly.pdbx_seq_one_letter_code
_entity_poly.pdbx_strand_id
1 'polypeptide(L)'
;MMDTLYVSRTAAIGEEIDANELWISNAVVKISDGQDSEIASPVLGKPGRYLTRKDYVYKPATKYSLIVEANGQTLTAETTTPEKMVIESVKDATYRCKGESIPVAHINTNNIAFTASGIVPTGDIDTVMYRSGECFTESFASYPFFEIDFNAEDYSTVRILSLALEDKEWGLEPKDMDYNSNGFRDSTYINLIYDTTRVYTIWKGPYYRDEDNNPYRQNPFIWTV
;
A
#
# COMPACT_ATOMS: atom_id res chain seq x y z
N MET A 1 -3.40 -6.28 -6.23
CA MET A 1 -3.88 -7.24 -5.20
C MET A 1 -5.39 -7.18 -5.20
N MET A 2 -6.11 -8.30 -5.18
CA MET A 2 -7.58 -8.30 -5.14
C MET A 2 -8.06 -8.51 -3.70
N ASP A 3 -8.92 -7.62 -3.22
CA ASP A 3 -9.50 -7.76 -1.89
C ASP A 3 -10.35 -9.03 -1.84
N THR A 4 -10.13 -9.81 -0.80
CA THR A 4 -10.65 -11.18 -0.68
C THR A 4 -11.56 -11.27 0.53
N LEU A 5 -12.72 -11.91 0.36
CA LEU A 5 -13.61 -12.25 1.46
C LEU A 5 -13.14 -13.55 2.11
N TYR A 6 -13.19 -13.60 3.44
CA TYR A 6 -12.77 -14.76 4.21
C TYR A 6 -13.97 -15.32 4.96
N VAL A 7 -14.20 -16.62 4.83
CA VAL A 7 -15.27 -17.35 5.52
C VAL A 7 -14.67 -18.49 6.31
N SER A 8 -14.83 -18.41 7.62
CA SER A 8 -14.44 -19.44 8.58
C SER A 8 -15.49 -19.59 9.67
N ARG A 9 -15.51 -20.74 10.32
CA ARG A 9 -16.20 -20.90 11.60
C ARG A 9 -15.24 -20.62 12.76
N THR A 10 -15.80 -20.32 13.92
CA THR A 10 -15.05 -20.33 15.17
C THR A 10 -14.98 -21.75 15.75
N ALA A 11 -13.98 -21.99 16.60
CA ALA A 11 -13.84 -23.22 17.38
C ALA A 11 -14.34 -23.02 18.82
N ALA A 12 -14.85 -24.07 19.45
CA ALA A 12 -15.16 -24.03 20.89
C ALA A 12 -13.88 -24.06 21.74
N ILE A 13 -13.95 -23.58 22.99
CA ILE A 13 -12.80 -23.44 23.92
C ILE A 13 -12.08 -24.78 24.19
N GLY A 14 -12.73 -25.92 23.99
CA GLY A 14 -12.14 -27.26 24.13
C GLY A 14 -12.09 -28.10 22.85
N GLU A 15 -12.31 -27.48 21.69
CA GLU A 15 -12.25 -28.19 20.41
C GLU A 15 -10.79 -28.28 19.94
N GLU A 16 -10.24 -29.50 19.90
CA GLU A 16 -8.93 -29.76 19.29
C GLU A 16 -9.07 -29.80 17.76
N ILE A 17 -8.78 -28.69 17.11
CA ILE A 17 -8.85 -28.56 15.65
C ILE A 17 -7.75 -27.64 15.11
N ASP A 18 -7.19 -27.98 13.95
CA ASP A 18 -6.24 -27.11 13.26
C ASP A 18 -6.95 -25.87 12.68
N ALA A 19 -6.31 -24.71 12.75
CA ALA A 19 -6.89 -23.47 12.24
C ALA A 19 -7.24 -23.55 10.74
N ASN A 20 -6.52 -24.36 9.95
CA ASN A 20 -6.79 -24.55 8.54
C ASN A 20 -8.09 -25.34 8.26
N GLU A 21 -8.57 -26.12 9.24
CA GLU A 21 -9.82 -26.87 9.13
C GLU A 21 -11.06 -26.01 9.45
N LEU A 22 -10.85 -24.79 9.95
CA LEU A 22 -11.93 -23.85 10.26
C LEU A 22 -12.44 -23.09 9.02
N TRP A 23 -11.71 -23.13 7.90
CA TRP A 23 -12.06 -22.45 6.66
C TRP A 23 -13.22 -23.14 5.92
N ILE A 24 -14.20 -22.37 5.50
CA ILE A 24 -15.40 -22.89 4.80
C ILE A 24 -15.26 -22.64 3.31
N SER A 25 -15.13 -23.70 2.52
CA SER A 25 -14.86 -23.59 1.05
C SER A 25 -16.10 -23.76 0.16
N ASN A 26 -17.24 -24.12 0.74
CA ASN A 26 -18.51 -24.39 0.06
C ASN A 26 -19.63 -23.43 0.48
N ALA A 27 -19.28 -22.23 0.96
CA ALA A 27 -20.25 -21.20 1.30
C ALA A 27 -20.79 -20.51 0.03
N VAL A 28 -22.05 -20.13 0.05
CA VAL A 28 -22.61 -19.19 -0.92
C VAL A 28 -22.44 -17.79 -0.33
N VAL A 29 -21.60 -16.98 -0.96
CA VAL A 29 -21.26 -15.63 -0.48
C VAL A 29 -21.85 -14.61 -1.43
N LYS A 30 -22.93 -13.94 -1.01
CA LYS A 30 -23.66 -12.95 -1.80
C LYS A 30 -23.45 -11.55 -1.23
N ILE A 31 -23.17 -10.59 -2.11
CA ILE A 31 -23.15 -9.16 -1.79
C ILE A 31 -24.25 -8.47 -2.59
N SER A 32 -24.97 -7.54 -1.98
CA SER A 32 -26.12 -6.87 -2.62
C SER A 32 -26.21 -5.41 -2.17
N ASP A 33 -26.47 -4.49 -3.09
CA ASP A 33 -26.87 -3.10 -2.77
C ASP A 33 -28.41 -2.92 -2.70
N GLY A 34 -29.14 -4.00 -2.96
CA GLY A 34 -30.60 -4.04 -2.98
C GLY A 34 -31.21 -3.87 -4.38
N GLN A 35 -30.44 -3.37 -5.35
CA GLN A 35 -30.81 -3.33 -6.76
C GLN A 35 -30.10 -4.43 -7.55
N ASP A 36 -28.79 -4.53 -7.36
CA ASP A 36 -27.91 -5.51 -7.95
C ASP A 36 -27.35 -6.45 -6.87
N SER A 37 -26.92 -7.64 -7.30
CA SER A 37 -26.21 -8.56 -6.43
C SER A 37 -25.12 -9.33 -7.15
N GLU A 38 -24.08 -9.67 -6.42
CA GLU A 38 -22.91 -10.41 -6.88
C GLU A 38 -22.69 -11.61 -5.97
N ILE A 39 -22.34 -12.75 -6.57
CA ILE A 39 -21.96 -13.96 -5.84
C ILE A 39 -20.45 -14.13 -5.97
N ALA A 40 -19.74 -14.03 -4.84
CA ALA A 40 -18.31 -14.24 -4.80
C ALA A 40 -17.97 -15.73 -4.99
N SER A 41 -17.01 -16.00 -5.86
CA SER A 41 -16.57 -17.35 -6.20
C SER A 41 -15.42 -17.82 -5.30
N PRO A 42 -15.37 -19.09 -4.90
CA PRO A 42 -14.28 -19.64 -4.11
C PRO A 42 -12.95 -19.61 -4.89
N VAL A 43 -11.84 -19.37 -4.18
CA VAL A 43 -10.50 -19.32 -4.76
C VAL A 43 -9.86 -20.71 -4.72
N LEU A 44 -9.50 -21.22 -5.90
CA LEU A 44 -8.87 -22.54 -6.03
C LEU A 44 -7.58 -22.63 -5.21
N GLY A 45 -7.44 -23.71 -4.43
CA GLY A 45 -6.26 -23.96 -3.59
C GLY A 45 -6.14 -23.05 -2.37
N LYS A 46 -7.13 -22.18 -2.10
CA LYS A 46 -7.15 -21.31 -0.91
C LYS A 46 -8.48 -21.45 -0.17
N PRO A 47 -8.60 -22.43 0.74
CA PRO A 47 -9.80 -22.65 1.53
C PRO A 47 -10.32 -21.38 2.21
N GLY A 48 -11.63 -21.21 2.26
CA GLY A 48 -12.26 -20.07 2.93
C GLY A 48 -12.18 -18.73 2.20
N ARG A 49 -11.50 -18.65 1.05
CA ARG A 49 -11.33 -17.40 0.30
C ARG A 49 -12.31 -17.29 -0.84
N TYR A 50 -12.94 -16.11 -0.96
CA TYR A 50 -13.91 -15.81 -2.01
C TYR A 50 -13.59 -14.46 -2.67
N LEU A 51 -13.81 -14.39 -3.97
CA LEU A 51 -13.59 -13.21 -4.79
C LEU A 51 -14.82 -12.90 -5.64
N THR A 52 -15.22 -11.64 -5.66
CA THR A 52 -16.15 -11.13 -6.66
C THR A 52 -15.49 -11.12 -8.04
N ARG A 53 -16.29 -10.96 -9.09
CA ARG A 53 -15.74 -10.77 -10.44
C ARG A 53 -14.84 -9.53 -10.49
N LYS A 54 -13.82 -9.59 -11.35
CA LYS A 54 -12.81 -8.53 -11.48
C LYS A 54 -13.37 -7.19 -11.96
N ASP A 55 -14.48 -7.23 -12.68
CA ASP A 55 -15.20 -6.07 -13.23
C ASP A 55 -16.35 -5.61 -12.32
N TYR A 56 -16.55 -6.25 -11.17
CA TYR A 56 -17.53 -5.80 -10.19
C TYR A 56 -16.98 -4.61 -9.40
N VAL A 57 -17.58 -3.44 -9.59
CA VAL A 57 -17.18 -2.19 -8.95
C VAL A 57 -18.21 -1.80 -7.88
N TYR A 58 -17.73 -1.61 -6.65
CA TYR A 58 -18.54 -1.09 -5.55
C TYR A 58 -18.78 0.41 -5.75
N LYS A 59 -20.04 0.82 -5.67
CA LYS A 59 -20.48 2.20 -5.87
C LYS A 59 -20.19 3.01 -4.58
N PRO A 60 -19.77 4.28 -4.67
CA PRO A 60 -19.60 5.13 -3.49
C PRO A 60 -20.93 5.40 -2.79
N ALA A 61 -20.87 5.78 -1.50
CA ALA A 61 -22.04 6.10 -0.66
C ALA A 61 -23.16 5.03 -0.66
N THR A 62 -22.83 3.78 -0.99
CA THR A 62 -23.81 2.72 -1.18
C THR A 62 -23.77 1.75 -0.01
N LYS A 63 -24.95 1.44 0.52
CA LYS A 63 -25.11 0.42 1.56
C LYS A 63 -25.13 -0.96 0.91
N TYR A 64 -24.24 -1.83 1.37
CA TYR A 64 -24.13 -3.21 0.92
C TYR A 64 -24.48 -4.17 2.06
N SER A 65 -25.25 -5.20 1.73
CA SER A 65 -25.48 -6.36 2.60
C SER A 65 -24.66 -7.54 2.11
N LEU A 66 -23.88 -8.15 3.01
CA LEU A 66 -23.18 -9.41 2.82
C LEU A 66 -24.04 -10.53 3.43
N ILE A 67 -24.35 -11.54 2.63
CA ILE A 67 -25.10 -12.73 3.03
C ILE A 67 -24.21 -13.94 2.77
N VAL A 68 -23.94 -14.73 3.81
CA VAL A 68 -23.14 -15.95 3.73
C VAL A 68 -24.01 -17.12 4.16
N GLU A 69 -24.21 -18.08 3.26
CA GLU A 69 -24.91 -19.33 3.55
C GLU A 69 -23.93 -20.49 3.54
N ALA A 70 -23.82 -21.19 4.67
CA ALA A 70 -22.96 -22.36 4.81
C ALA A 70 -23.55 -23.34 5.81
N ASN A 71 -23.53 -24.64 5.49
CA ASN A 71 -23.94 -25.71 6.40
C ASN A 71 -25.35 -25.51 7.01
N GLY A 72 -26.29 -24.95 6.24
CA GLY A 72 -27.66 -24.66 6.69
C GLY A 72 -27.79 -23.45 7.62
N GLN A 73 -26.71 -22.69 7.83
CA GLN A 73 -26.71 -21.43 8.57
C GLN A 73 -26.59 -20.26 7.61
N THR A 74 -27.20 -19.13 7.99
CA THR A 74 -27.11 -17.87 7.26
C THR A 74 -26.55 -16.79 8.18
N LEU A 75 -25.50 -16.13 7.72
CA LEU A 75 -24.90 -14.96 8.36
C LEU A 75 -25.15 -13.74 7.50
N THR A 76 -25.53 -12.64 8.11
CA THR A 76 -25.76 -11.37 7.43
C THR A 76 -24.95 -10.26 8.09
N ALA A 77 -24.30 -9.44 7.28
CA ALA A 77 -23.62 -8.22 7.71
C ALA A 77 -23.95 -7.08 6.77
N GLU A 78 -23.80 -5.85 7.24
CA GLU A 78 -24.02 -4.67 6.43
C GLU A 78 -22.86 -3.69 6.59
N THR A 79 -22.55 -2.98 5.53
CA THR A 79 -21.59 -1.87 5.55
C THR A 79 -22.02 -0.81 4.54
N THR A 80 -21.49 0.40 4.67
CA THR A 80 -21.68 1.47 3.70
C THR A 80 -20.33 1.89 3.20
N THR A 81 -20.14 1.87 1.88
CA THR A 81 -18.92 2.42 1.28
C THR A 81 -18.87 3.93 1.51
N PRO A 82 -17.68 4.50 1.68
CA PRO A 82 -17.54 5.95 1.77
C PRO A 82 -18.04 6.69 0.51
N GLU A 83 -18.44 7.95 0.68
CA GLU A 83 -18.90 8.78 -0.43
C GLU A 83 -17.77 9.24 -1.35
N LYS A 84 -16.69 9.79 -0.77
CA LYS A 84 -15.53 10.29 -1.51
C LYS A 84 -14.33 10.36 -0.59
N MET A 85 -13.14 10.04 -1.10
CA MET A 85 -11.86 10.34 -0.45
C MET A 85 -11.30 11.64 -1.00
N VAL A 86 -11.10 12.61 -0.11
CA VAL A 86 -10.53 13.91 -0.45
C VAL A 86 -9.06 13.86 -0.07
N ILE A 87 -8.17 14.00 -1.06
CA ILE A 87 -6.72 14.02 -0.86
C ILE A 87 -6.21 15.41 -1.21
N GLU A 88 -5.65 16.10 -0.25
CA GLU A 88 -5.21 17.48 -0.38
C GLU A 88 -3.79 17.64 0.17
N SER A 89 -3.04 18.61 -0.36
CA SER A 89 -1.78 18.99 0.25
C SER A 89 -2.06 19.86 1.48
N VAL A 90 -1.33 19.61 2.57
CA VAL A 90 -1.47 20.41 3.79
C VAL A 90 -1.02 21.84 3.52
N LYS A 91 -1.88 22.81 3.82
CA LYS A 91 -1.55 24.23 3.71
C LYS A 91 -0.73 24.68 4.91
N ASP A 92 0.27 25.50 4.65
CA ASP A 92 1.12 26.13 5.66
C ASP A 92 1.80 25.12 6.60
N ALA A 93 2.01 23.88 6.13
CA ALA A 93 2.80 22.89 6.85
C ALA A 93 4.23 23.42 7.05
N THR A 94 4.73 23.29 8.27
CA THR A 94 6.10 23.71 8.60
C THR A 94 6.84 22.62 9.35
N TYR A 95 8.10 22.44 9.01
CA TYR A 95 8.99 21.51 9.67
C TYR A 95 10.02 22.26 10.52
N ARG A 96 10.19 21.85 11.77
CA ARG A 96 11.11 22.50 12.71
C ARG A 96 12.49 21.86 12.66
N CYS A 97 13.48 22.63 12.24
CA CYS A 97 14.88 22.24 12.13
C CYS A 97 15.75 23.16 12.99
N LYS A 98 16.48 22.64 13.99
CA LYS A 98 17.45 23.43 14.77
C LYS A 98 16.93 24.78 15.31
N GLY A 99 15.64 24.86 15.61
CA GLY A 99 14.99 26.08 16.10
C GLY A 99 14.38 26.98 15.01
N GLU A 100 14.70 26.75 13.74
CA GLU A 100 14.07 27.39 12.59
C GLU A 100 12.85 26.62 12.10
N SER A 101 11.88 27.35 11.55
CA SER A 101 10.68 26.77 10.93
C SER A 101 10.79 26.89 9.42
N ILE A 102 10.79 25.76 8.73
CA ILE A 102 10.95 25.68 7.28
C ILE A 102 9.60 25.31 6.68
N PRO A 103 9.05 26.08 5.72
CA PRO A 103 7.79 25.73 5.08
C PRO A 103 7.96 24.45 4.25
N VAL A 104 7.02 23.51 4.39
CA VAL A 104 6.92 22.28 3.61
C VAL A 104 6.32 22.60 2.23
N ALA A 105 6.77 21.92 1.18
CA ALA A 105 6.27 22.19 -0.15
C ALA A 105 4.81 21.74 -0.30
N HIS A 106 4.00 22.60 -0.90
CA HIS A 106 2.62 22.30 -1.26
C HIS A 106 2.59 21.72 -2.68
N ILE A 107 1.87 20.61 -2.88
CA ILE A 107 1.72 19.96 -4.19
C ILE A 107 0.26 19.97 -4.67
N ASN A 108 0.07 19.94 -5.98
CA ASN A 108 -1.20 19.78 -6.65
C ASN A 108 -1.58 18.30 -6.69
N THR A 109 -2.61 17.94 -5.91
CA THR A 109 -3.14 16.58 -5.84
C THR A 109 -4.22 16.29 -6.90
N ASN A 110 -4.62 17.30 -7.68
CA ASN A 110 -5.73 17.23 -8.65
C ASN A 110 -5.26 17.49 -10.10
N ASN A 111 -4.13 16.91 -10.50
CA ASN A 111 -3.51 17.08 -11.81
C ASN A 111 -3.44 15.79 -12.64
N ILE A 112 -4.26 14.78 -12.33
CA ILE A 112 -4.35 13.52 -13.09
C ILE A 112 -5.78 13.14 -13.43
N ALA A 113 -5.98 12.44 -14.54
CA ALA A 113 -7.21 11.76 -14.92
C ALA A 113 -6.94 10.29 -15.24
N PHE A 114 -7.89 9.44 -14.85
CA PHE A 114 -7.90 8.04 -15.24
C PHE A 114 -8.66 7.88 -16.56
N THR A 115 -7.98 7.37 -17.58
CA THR A 115 -8.54 7.09 -18.90
C THR A 115 -8.46 5.59 -19.20
N ALA A 116 -9.15 5.13 -20.24
CA ALA A 116 -9.04 3.74 -20.70
C ALA A 116 -7.60 3.34 -21.09
N SER A 117 -6.77 4.31 -21.46
CA SER A 117 -5.35 4.17 -21.81
C SER A 117 -4.39 4.31 -20.62
N GLY A 118 -4.89 4.57 -19.40
CA GLY A 118 -4.07 4.77 -18.20
C GLY A 118 -4.21 6.16 -17.59
N ILE A 119 -3.22 6.54 -16.77
CA ILE A 119 -3.19 7.82 -16.05
C ILE A 119 -2.66 8.90 -16.99
N VAL A 120 -3.40 9.99 -17.15
CA VAL A 120 -3.04 11.13 -18.00
C VAL A 120 -2.94 12.39 -17.14
N PRO A 121 -1.83 13.15 -17.20
CA PRO A 121 -1.75 14.45 -16.54
C PRO A 121 -2.80 15.41 -17.10
N THR A 122 -3.56 16.07 -16.23
CA THR A 122 -4.58 17.07 -16.60
C THR A 122 -4.12 18.51 -16.36
N GLY A 123 -2.98 18.69 -15.72
CA GLY A 123 -2.39 19.98 -15.42
C GLY A 123 -0.89 19.88 -15.19
N ASP A 124 -0.32 20.93 -14.61
CA ASP A 124 1.11 20.98 -14.31
C ASP A 124 1.50 19.90 -13.29
N ILE A 125 2.61 19.21 -13.58
CA ILE A 125 3.23 18.25 -12.67
C ILE A 125 4.21 19.02 -11.78
N ASP A 126 3.96 19.02 -10.48
CA ASP A 126 4.86 19.68 -9.55
C ASP A 126 6.21 18.99 -9.46
N THR A 127 7.25 19.79 -9.34
CA THR A 127 8.61 19.30 -9.10
C THR A 127 8.96 19.54 -7.65
N VAL A 128 9.21 18.46 -6.91
CA VAL A 128 9.77 18.52 -5.56
C VAL A 128 11.28 18.34 -5.63
N MET A 129 12.03 19.20 -4.94
CA MET A 129 13.49 19.15 -4.95
C MET A 129 14.02 18.38 -3.74
N TYR A 130 14.84 17.36 -4.02
CA TYR A 130 15.62 16.68 -3.00
C TYR A 130 16.69 17.63 -2.44
N ARG A 131 16.68 17.86 -1.13
CA ARG A 131 17.71 18.63 -0.42
C ARG A 131 18.51 17.68 0.44
N SER A 132 19.83 17.78 0.40
CA SER A 132 20.73 16.99 1.23
C SER A 132 21.29 17.80 2.40
N GLY A 133 21.66 17.10 3.47
CA GLY A 133 22.32 17.65 4.66
C GLY A 133 21.44 17.57 5.91
N GLU A 134 22.03 17.86 7.05
CA GLU A 134 21.47 17.93 8.41
C GLU A 134 19.96 17.59 8.53
N CYS A 135 19.08 18.60 8.56
CA CYS A 135 17.65 18.41 8.79
C CYS A 135 16.88 17.80 7.62
N PHE A 136 17.50 17.64 6.46
CA PHE A 136 16.83 17.14 5.25
C PHE A 136 17.08 15.64 5.05
N THR A 137 18.30 15.15 5.29
CA THR A 137 18.67 13.75 4.97
C THR A 137 19.51 13.07 6.03
N GLU A 138 19.98 13.77 7.07
CA GLU A 138 20.86 13.19 8.09
C GLU A 138 20.10 12.80 9.38
N SER A 139 18.77 12.86 9.37
CA SER A 139 17.92 12.53 10.51
C SER A 139 16.73 11.64 10.12
N PHE A 140 16.30 10.79 11.07
CA PHE A 140 15.09 9.97 10.97
C PHE A 140 13.81 10.78 10.86
N ALA A 141 13.79 11.97 11.46
CA ALA A 141 12.72 12.93 11.30
C ALA A 141 13.14 13.94 10.25
N SER A 142 13.52 13.51 9.05
CA SER A 142 13.95 14.43 7.98
C SER A 142 12.80 15.32 7.53
N TYR A 143 13.14 16.50 7.01
CA TYR A 143 12.20 17.41 6.38
C TYR A 143 11.39 16.65 5.29
N PRO A 144 10.05 16.65 5.35
CA PRO A 144 9.22 15.96 4.36
C PRO A 144 9.27 16.67 3.00
N PHE A 145 9.26 15.93 1.89
CA PHE A 145 9.18 16.56 0.56
C PHE A 145 7.91 17.37 0.38
N PHE A 146 6.80 16.80 0.84
CA PHE A 146 5.47 17.38 0.86
C PHE A 146 4.66 16.65 1.92
N GLU A 147 3.52 17.22 2.29
CA GLU A 147 2.58 16.62 3.22
C GLU A 147 1.20 16.57 2.58
N ILE A 148 0.59 15.39 2.61
CA ILE A 148 -0.79 15.17 2.16
C ILE A 148 -1.65 14.85 3.37
N ASP A 149 -2.86 15.39 3.34
CA ASP A 149 -3.92 15.04 4.26
C ASP A 149 -5.07 14.41 3.49
N PHE A 150 -5.79 13.55 4.17
CA PHE A 150 -7.01 12.96 3.68
C PHE A 150 -8.00 12.88 4.83
N ASN A 151 -9.28 12.90 4.51
CA ASN A 151 -10.36 12.89 5.49
C ASN A 151 -10.50 11.52 6.21
N ALA A 152 -9.45 11.11 6.91
CA ALA A 152 -9.28 9.79 7.52
C ALA A 152 -10.36 9.48 8.56
N GLU A 153 -10.83 10.51 9.28
CA GLU A 153 -11.87 10.40 10.30
C GLU A 153 -13.21 9.91 9.74
N ASP A 154 -13.45 10.10 8.43
CA ASP A 154 -14.65 9.63 7.74
C ASP A 154 -14.59 8.13 7.40
N TYR A 155 -13.46 7.45 7.68
CA TYR A 155 -13.25 6.04 7.32
C TYR A 155 -12.89 5.17 8.52
N SER A 156 -13.43 3.95 8.54
CA SER A 156 -13.06 2.94 9.54
C SER A 156 -11.71 2.29 9.27
N THR A 157 -11.24 2.27 8.01
CA THR A 157 -9.95 1.70 7.62
C THR A 157 -9.47 2.34 6.34
N VAL A 158 -8.20 2.77 6.30
CA VAL A 158 -7.54 3.30 5.10
C VAL A 158 -6.37 2.39 4.77
N ARG A 159 -6.22 2.04 3.49
CA ARG A 159 -5.10 1.24 3.01
C ARG A 159 -4.32 2.03 1.97
N ILE A 160 -3.05 2.32 2.28
CA ILE A 160 -2.16 3.05 1.37
C ILE A 160 -1.24 2.06 0.67
N LEU A 161 -1.30 2.07 -0.66
CA LEU A 161 -0.41 1.28 -1.53
C LEU A 161 0.62 2.22 -2.14
N SER A 162 1.86 2.11 -1.69
CA SER A 162 2.98 2.82 -2.30
C SER A 162 3.56 1.97 -3.40
N LEU A 163 3.50 2.48 -4.64
CA LEU A 163 4.11 1.85 -5.80
C LEU A 163 5.28 2.73 -6.23
N ALA A 164 6.50 2.20 -6.09
CA ALA A 164 7.65 2.82 -6.72
C ALA A 164 7.54 2.57 -8.23
N LEU A 165 7.55 3.63 -9.03
CA LEU A 165 7.83 3.52 -10.44
C LEU A 165 9.33 3.22 -10.59
N GLU A 166 9.72 2.42 -11.57
CA GLU A 166 11.15 2.08 -11.81
C GLU A 166 11.82 1.26 -10.71
N ASP A 167 11.01 0.54 -9.94
CA ASP A 167 11.41 -0.26 -8.77
C ASP A 167 12.37 -1.42 -9.09
N LYS A 168 12.53 -1.70 -10.38
CA LYS A 168 13.42 -2.71 -10.97
C LYS A 168 14.36 -2.15 -12.03
N GLU A 169 14.42 -0.83 -12.19
CA GLU A 169 15.35 -0.23 -13.14
C GLU A 169 16.79 -0.42 -12.66
N TRP A 170 17.65 -0.70 -13.64
CA TRP A 170 19.07 -0.84 -13.44
C TRP A 170 19.76 0.46 -13.85
N GLY A 171 20.73 0.88 -13.05
CA GLY A 171 21.55 2.03 -13.35
C GLY A 171 22.90 1.90 -12.69
N LEU A 172 23.80 2.83 -12.99
CA LEU A 172 25.17 2.74 -12.50
C LEU A 172 25.21 2.93 -10.98
N GLU A 173 26.04 2.14 -10.31
CA GLU A 173 26.39 2.33 -8.90
C GLU A 173 26.84 3.78 -8.62
N PRO A 174 26.69 4.29 -7.39
CA PRO A 174 27.24 5.58 -7.01
C PRO A 174 28.73 5.69 -7.32
N LYS A 175 29.19 6.91 -7.64
CA LYS A 175 30.60 7.15 -7.97
C LYS A 175 31.48 6.78 -6.77
N ASP A 176 32.58 6.09 -7.05
CA ASP A 176 33.59 5.65 -6.07
C ASP A 176 33.10 4.60 -5.04
N MET A 177 31.98 3.92 -5.31
CA MET A 177 31.49 2.78 -4.52
C MET A 177 31.34 1.55 -5.41
N ASP A 178 31.68 0.39 -4.85
CA ASP A 178 31.55 -0.95 -5.45
C ASP A 178 30.77 -1.81 -4.44
N TYR A 179 29.45 -1.86 -4.62
CA TYR A 179 28.53 -2.40 -3.63
C TYR A 179 28.43 -3.93 -3.69
N ASN A 180 28.65 -4.51 -4.86
CA ASN A 180 28.73 -5.97 -5.05
C ASN A 180 30.16 -6.51 -4.80
N SER A 181 31.14 -5.61 -4.61
CA SER A 181 32.55 -5.92 -4.32
C SER A 181 33.23 -6.75 -5.40
N ASN A 182 32.82 -6.57 -6.66
CA ASN A 182 33.38 -7.30 -7.80
C ASN A 182 34.62 -6.63 -8.42
N GLY A 183 35.02 -5.47 -7.91
CA GLY A 183 36.17 -4.68 -8.36
C GLY A 183 35.85 -3.69 -9.48
N PHE A 184 34.58 -3.59 -9.91
CA PHE A 184 34.12 -2.71 -10.98
C PHE A 184 32.95 -1.87 -10.49
N ARG A 185 32.84 -0.65 -11.01
CA ARG A 185 31.62 0.15 -10.87
C ARG A 185 30.66 -0.25 -11.98
N ASP A 186 29.62 -1.01 -11.67
CA ASP A 186 28.70 -1.56 -12.66
C ASP A 186 27.24 -1.18 -12.39
N SER A 187 26.31 -1.96 -12.92
CA SER A 187 24.88 -1.69 -12.82
C SER A 187 24.31 -2.31 -11.55
N THR A 188 23.47 -1.57 -10.84
CA THR A 188 22.72 -2.00 -9.67
C THR A 188 21.28 -1.46 -9.72
N TYR A 189 20.41 -1.94 -8.84
CA TYR A 189 19.06 -1.41 -8.68
C TYR A 189 19.09 0.04 -8.17
N ILE A 190 18.49 0.97 -8.92
CA ILE A 190 18.55 2.42 -8.60
C ILE A 190 17.54 2.88 -7.54
N ASN A 191 16.55 2.05 -7.24
CA ASN A 191 15.52 2.35 -6.24
C ASN A 191 16.05 2.31 -4.79
N LEU A 192 17.32 1.93 -4.58
CA LEU A 192 17.94 1.83 -3.28
C LEU A 192 18.61 3.15 -2.87
N ILE A 193 18.08 3.81 -1.84
CA ILE A 193 18.83 4.87 -1.14
C ILE A 193 19.89 4.19 -0.26
N TYR A 194 21.14 4.39 -0.64
CA TYR A 194 22.29 3.87 0.08
C TYR A 194 22.60 4.72 1.31
N ASP A 195 22.37 4.15 2.49
CA ASP A 195 22.71 4.78 3.76
C ASP A 195 24.12 4.33 4.18
N THR A 196 25.08 5.24 4.03
CA THR A 196 26.49 5.03 4.38
C THR A 196 26.76 5.14 5.88
N THR A 197 25.79 5.61 6.67
CA THR A 197 25.94 5.84 8.12
C THR A 197 25.85 4.57 8.96
N ARG A 198 25.57 3.41 8.35
CA ARG A 198 25.36 2.08 8.98
C ARG A 198 24.18 1.98 9.97
N VAL A 199 23.57 3.10 10.35
CA VAL A 199 22.44 3.15 11.31
C VAL A 199 21.20 2.44 10.76
N TYR A 200 21.02 2.40 9.43
CA TYR A 200 19.92 1.67 8.80
C TYR A 200 19.81 0.21 9.25
N THR A 201 20.92 -0.45 9.62
CA THR A 201 20.91 -1.87 9.98
C THR A 201 20.10 -2.16 11.23
N ILE A 202 20.00 -1.19 12.14
CA ILE A 202 19.25 -1.28 13.39
C ILE A 202 17.74 -1.29 13.13
N TRP A 203 17.29 -0.43 12.22
CA TRP A 203 15.85 -0.15 12.04
C TRP A 203 15.23 -0.87 10.84
N LYS A 204 16.03 -1.04 9.79
CA LYS A 204 15.56 -1.57 8.50
C LYS A 204 16.21 -2.93 8.17
N GLY A 205 17.11 -3.44 9.01
CA GLY A 205 17.90 -4.65 8.76
C GLY A 205 18.97 -4.46 7.67
N PRO A 206 19.82 -5.48 7.43
CA PRO A 206 20.81 -5.46 6.35
C PRO A 206 20.13 -5.40 4.97
N TYR A 207 20.87 -4.96 3.94
CA TYR A 207 20.42 -5.07 2.56
C TYR A 207 20.36 -6.55 2.13
N TYR A 208 19.35 -6.93 1.35
CA TYR A 208 19.30 -8.24 0.70
C TYR A 208 20.31 -8.29 -0.45
N ARG A 209 20.71 -9.49 -0.87
CA ARG A 209 21.67 -9.73 -1.95
C ARG A 209 21.04 -10.64 -2.99
N ASP A 210 21.18 -10.27 -4.26
CA ASP A 210 20.81 -11.13 -5.38
C ASP A 210 21.92 -12.14 -5.71
N GLU A 211 21.77 -12.86 -6.82
CA GLU A 211 22.72 -13.88 -7.26
C GLU A 211 24.10 -13.30 -7.63
N ASP A 212 24.14 -12.03 -8.04
CA ASP A 212 25.34 -11.28 -8.42
C ASP A 212 25.90 -10.44 -7.26
N ASN A 213 25.38 -10.65 -6.04
CA ASN A 213 25.74 -9.93 -4.82
C ASN A 213 25.39 -8.42 -4.83
N ASN A 214 24.53 -7.96 -5.73
CA ASN A 214 24.03 -6.58 -5.72
C ASN A 214 23.11 -6.37 -4.52
N PRO A 215 23.27 -5.28 -3.75
CA PRO A 215 22.36 -4.98 -2.66
C PRO A 215 21.02 -4.48 -3.17
N TYR A 216 19.93 -4.93 -2.55
CA TYR A 216 18.59 -4.41 -2.83
C TYR A 216 17.73 -4.36 -1.57
N ARG A 217 16.61 -3.62 -1.66
CA ARG A 217 15.50 -3.69 -0.71
C ARG A 217 14.22 -4.02 -1.46
N GLN A 218 13.36 -4.78 -0.80
CA GLN A 218 11.97 -4.85 -1.23
C GLN A 218 11.35 -3.48 -1.01
N ASN A 219 10.78 -2.91 -2.07
CA ASN A 219 10.01 -1.68 -1.95
C ASN A 219 8.85 -1.92 -0.99
N PRO A 220 8.52 -0.98 -0.08
CA PRO A 220 7.42 -1.18 0.82
C PRO A 220 6.11 -1.12 0.03
N PHE A 221 5.53 -2.29 -0.25
CA PHE A 221 4.34 -2.41 -1.11
C PHE A 221 3.04 -2.01 -0.40
N ILE A 222 2.96 -2.20 0.92
CA ILE A 222 1.73 -2.00 1.69
C ILE A 222 2.09 -1.40 3.03
N TRP A 223 1.55 -0.22 3.32
CA TRP A 223 1.49 0.32 4.67
C TRP A 223 0.04 0.16 5.13
N THR A 224 -0.17 -0.68 6.13
CA THR A 224 -1.43 -0.68 6.88
C THR A 224 -1.24 0.38 7.97
N VAL A 225 -1.98 1.47 7.88
CA VAL A 225 -2.02 2.53 8.89
C VAL A 225 -3.34 2.41 9.63
#